data_AF-A0A2H5VHS0-F1
#
_entry.id   AF-A0A2H5VHS0-F1
#
_cell.length_a   1.000
_cell.length_b   1.000
_cell.length_c   1.000
_cell.angle_alpha   90.00
_cell.angle_beta   90.00
_cell.angle_gamma   90.00
#
_symmetry.space_group_name_H-M   'P 1'
#
loop_
_entity.id
_entity.type
_entity.pdbx_description
1 polymer ?
#
loop_
_entity_poly.entity_id
_entity_poly.type
_entity_poly.pdbx_seq_one_letter_code
_entity_poly.pdbx_strand_id
1 'polypeptide(L)'
;MKVLKSFAVMALLFVFLLWRAESYSQAPAVAELVALADRTVELVQLALQHASFSFFALTVRDAQWHAQSALNILEGPSSPRYDPQYGAQTATPGAISQAKELVERLKQSEFASDLEAAGNHLVVFLSVADEKIVSGRSGNNIAQIRAQVQLGLGFLKAALGCGDDPLSIGGARAIQEYLRKRR
;
A
#
# COMPACT_ATOMS: atom_id res chain seq x y z
N MET A 1 -28.30 41.79 -39.18
CA MET A 1 -28.22 40.36 -38.75
C MET A 1 -26.80 39.81 -38.50
N LYS A 2 -25.72 40.62 -38.53
CA LYS A 2 -24.35 40.13 -38.23
C LYS A 2 -23.94 40.24 -36.74
N VAL A 3 -24.59 41.11 -35.96
CA VAL A 3 -24.19 41.40 -34.57
C VAL A 3 -24.65 40.34 -33.57
N LEU A 4 -25.75 39.63 -33.82
CA LEU A 4 -26.24 38.56 -32.92
C LEU A 4 -25.37 37.29 -32.94
N LYS A 5 -24.62 37.01 -34.02
CA LYS A 5 -23.78 35.81 -34.10
C LYS A 5 -22.50 35.93 -33.25
N SER A 6 -21.98 37.14 -33.02
CA SER A 6 -20.77 37.35 -32.22
C SER A 6 -20.99 37.13 -30.72
N PHE A 7 -22.19 37.41 -30.19
CA PHE A 7 -22.50 37.18 -28.77
C PHE A 7 -22.65 35.69 -28.44
N ALA A 8 -23.21 34.89 -29.35
CA ALA A 8 -23.36 33.45 -29.13
C ALA A 8 -22.00 32.71 -29.09
N VAL A 9 -21.04 33.13 -29.92
CA VAL A 9 -19.68 32.55 -29.93
C VAL A 9 -18.90 32.93 -28.67
N MET A 10 -19.08 34.17 -28.18
CA MET A 10 -18.40 34.64 -26.97
C MET A 10 -18.95 33.97 -25.70
N ALA A 11 -20.26 33.71 -25.63
CA ALA A 11 -20.88 32.96 -24.53
C ALA A 11 -20.44 31.47 -24.51
N LEU A 12 -20.32 30.84 -25.68
CA LEU A 12 -19.83 29.46 -25.80
C LEU A 12 -18.37 29.32 -25.37
N LEU A 13 -17.51 30.29 -25.70
CA LEU A 13 -16.12 30.33 -25.23
C LEU A 13 -16.02 30.55 -23.70
N PHE A 14 -16.92 31.36 -23.13
CA PHE A 14 -16.94 31.61 -21.68
C PHE A 14 -17.37 30.36 -20.89
N VAL A 15 -18.35 29.60 -21.40
CA VAL A 15 -18.76 28.31 -20.82
C VAL A 15 -17.65 27.26 -20.96
N PHE A 16 -16.93 27.22 -22.08
CA PHE A 16 -15.81 26.30 -22.27
C PHE A 16 -14.59 26.62 -21.38
N LEU A 17 -14.37 27.90 -21.08
CA LEU A 17 -13.32 28.35 -20.17
C LEU A 17 -13.69 28.11 -18.69
N LEU A 18 -14.97 28.22 -18.33
CA LEU A 18 -15.46 27.91 -16.98
C LEU A 18 -15.48 26.40 -16.69
N TRP A 19 -15.68 25.55 -17.70
CA TRP A 19 -15.68 24.09 -17.51
C TRP A 19 -14.28 23.49 -17.32
N ARG A 20 -13.22 24.24 -17.64
CA ARG A 20 -11.82 23.80 -17.44
C ARG A 20 -11.24 24.12 -16.05
N ALA A 21 -12.00 24.80 -15.19
CA ALA A 21 -11.48 25.35 -13.93
C ALA A 21 -11.69 24.46 -12.69
N GLU A 22 -12.39 23.33 -12.76
CA GLU A 22 -12.71 22.49 -11.58
C GLU A 22 -12.06 21.10 -11.62
N SER A 23 -10.77 21.07 -11.99
CA SER A 23 -9.89 20.01 -11.52
C SER A 23 -8.67 20.64 -10.86
N TYR A 24 -8.91 21.58 -9.95
CA TYR A 24 -7.96 21.83 -8.88
C TYR A 24 -7.87 20.53 -8.08
N SER A 25 -6.91 19.69 -8.47
CA SER A 25 -6.38 18.62 -7.63
C SER A 25 -5.88 19.28 -6.35
N GLN A 26 -6.77 19.44 -5.36
CA GLN A 26 -6.38 19.88 -4.04
C GLN A 26 -5.29 18.89 -3.58
N ALA A 27 -4.12 19.41 -3.25
CA ALA A 27 -3.07 18.60 -2.66
C ALA A 27 -3.67 17.85 -1.46
N PRO A 28 -3.37 16.55 -1.29
CA PRO A 28 -3.97 15.76 -0.22
C PRO A 28 -3.61 16.38 1.12
N ALA A 29 -4.60 16.46 2.02
CA ALA A 29 -4.37 17.01 3.34
C ALA A 29 -3.40 16.11 4.13
N VAL A 30 -2.50 16.69 4.92
CA VAL A 30 -1.53 15.93 5.74
C VAL A 30 -2.24 14.88 6.61
N ALA A 31 -3.41 15.20 7.15
CA ALA A 31 -4.21 14.28 7.94
C ALA A 31 -4.67 13.03 7.15
N GLU A 32 -4.98 13.17 5.85
CA GLU A 32 -5.31 12.05 4.96
C GLU A 32 -4.09 11.16 4.75
N LEU A 33 -2.93 11.75 4.46
CA LEU A 33 -1.67 11.03 4.28
C LEU A 33 -1.27 10.25 5.55
N VAL A 34 -1.45 10.87 6.73
CA VAL A 34 -1.21 10.20 8.02
C VAL A 34 -2.16 9.00 8.20
N ALA A 35 -3.45 9.14 7.87
CA ALA A 35 -4.39 8.03 7.97
C ALA A 35 -4.04 6.87 7.02
N LEU A 36 -3.62 7.17 5.79
CA LEU A 36 -3.14 6.16 4.84
C LEU A 36 -1.87 5.47 5.35
N ALA A 37 -0.93 6.22 5.93
CA ALA A 37 0.29 5.68 6.51
C ALA A 37 0.02 4.80 7.74
N ASP A 38 -0.86 5.24 8.65
CA ASP A 38 -1.32 4.48 9.82
C ASP A 38 -1.92 3.14 9.39
N ARG A 39 -2.83 3.16 8.41
CA ARG A 39 -3.46 1.95 7.88
C ARG A 39 -2.45 1.02 7.22
N THR A 40 -1.50 1.58 6.47
CA THR A 40 -0.43 0.79 5.85
C THR A 40 0.41 0.08 6.92
N VAL A 41 0.85 0.79 7.96
CA VAL A 41 1.61 0.22 9.08
C VAL A 41 0.84 -0.93 9.74
N GLU A 42 -0.44 -0.72 10.03
CA GLU A 42 -1.30 -1.74 10.65
C GLU A 42 -1.38 -3.02 9.79
N LEU A 43 -1.66 -2.88 8.49
CA LEU A 43 -1.77 -4.03 7.58
C LEU A 43 -0.43 -4.79 7.45
N VAL A 44 0.68 -4.06 7.37
CA VAL A 44 2.01 -4.70 7.30
C VAL A 44 2.34 -5.44 8.60
N GLN A 45 1.97 -4.89 9.76
CA GLN A 45 2.13 -5.58 11.05
C GLN A 45 1.29 -6.85 11.15
N LEU A 46 0.04 -6.82 10.69
CA LEU A 46 -0.83 -7.99 10.65
C LEU A 46 -0.29 -9.07 9.71
N ALA A 47 0.17 -8.69 8.50
CA ALA A 47 0.81 -9.62 7.57
C ALA A 47 2.08 -10.23 8.17
N LEU A 48 2.92 -9.42 8.82
CA LEU A 48 4.13 -9.87 9.50
C LEU A 48 3.83 -10.88 10.62
N GLN A 49 2.76 -10.66 11.38
CA GLN A 49 2.32 -11.58 12.43
C GLN A 49 1.93 -12.93 11.85
N HIS A 50 1.08 -12.96 10.81
CA HIS A 50 0.68 -14.21 10.16
C HIS A 50 1.85 -14.92 9.48
N ALA A 51 2.74 -14.20 8.80
CA ALA A 51 3.96 -14.80 8.25
C ALA A 51 4.84 -15.40 9.37
N SER A 52 4.89 -14.78 10.55
CA SER A 52 5.64 -15.32 11.69
C SER A 52 5.02 -16.61 12.22
N PHE A 53 3.69 -16.67 12.33
CA PHE A 53 2.98 -17.89 12.70
C PHE A 53 3.19 -19.02 11.68
N SER A 54 3.21 -18.69 10.39
CA SER A 54 3.54 -19.66 9.34
C SER A 54 4.95 -20.22 9.50
N PHE A 55 5.94 -19.37 9.79
CA PHE A 55 7.31 -19.81 10.04
C PHE A 55 7.44 -20.75 11.26
N PHE A 56 6.75 -20.44 12.36
CA PHE A 56 6.80 -21.25 13.58
C PHE A 56 5.83 -22.44 13.60
N ALA A 57 4.96 -22.58 12.60
CA ALA A 57 3.98 -23.66 12.53
C ALA A 57 4.63 -25.05 12.56
N LEU A 58 3.99 -25.99 13.23
CA LEU A 58 4.50 -27.37 13.41
C LEU A 58 4.07 -28.32 12.29
N THR A 59 3.02 -27.96 11.56
CA THR A 59 2.48 -28.77 10.46
C THR A 59 2.46 -28.00 9.16
N VAL A 60 2.53 -28.71 8.03
CA VAL A 60 2.41 -28.12 6.68
C VAL A 60 1.08 -27.37 6.54
N ARG A 61 -0.01 -27.96 7.02
CA ARG A 61 -1.35 -27.36 6.95
C ARG A 61 -1.39 -26.01 7.67
N ASP A 62 -0.92 -25.95 8.91
CA ASP A 62 -0.99 -24.71 9.70
C ASP A 62 -0.04 -23.64 9.11
N ALA A 63 1.13 -24.06 8.60
CA ALA A 63 2.05 -23.16 7.92
C ALA A 63 1.43 -22.54 6.66
N GLN A 64 0.80 -23.37 5.83
CA GLN A 64 0.07 -22.93 4.65
C GLN A 64 -1.13 -22.05 5.00
N TRP A 65 -1.84 -22.36 6.08
CA TRP A 65 -2.97 -21.56 6.55
C TRP A 65 -2.55 -20.14 6.89
N HIS A 66 -1.53 -20.00 7.74
CA HIS A 66 -1.02 -18.70 8.13
C HIS A 66 -0.36 -17.94 6.97
N ALA A 67 0.31 -18.65 6.04
CA ALA A 67 0.83 -18.04 4.82
C ALA A 67 -0.30 -17.45 3.97
N GLN A 68 -1.40 -18.20 3.77
CA GLN A 68 -2.57 -17.71 3.04
C GLN A 68 -3.22 -16.51 3.75
N SER A 69 -3.32 -16.52 5.08
CA SER A 69 -3.81 -15.33 5.81
C SER A 69 -2.93 -14.11 5.60
N ALA A 70 -1.60 -14.26 5.55
CA ALA A 70 -0.70 -13.16 5.23
C ALA A 70 -0.94 -12.64 3.79
N LEU A 71 -1.12 -13.54 2.81
CA LEU A 71 -1.46 -13.15 1.42
C LEU A 71 -2.77 -12.38 1.34
N ASN A 72 -3.81 -12.85 2.04
CA ASN A 72 -5.10 -12.17 2.08
C ASN A 72 -4.96 -10.72 2.60
N ILE A 73 -4.10 -10.49 3.59
CA ILE A 73 -3.83 -9.14 4.14
C ILE A 73 -3.02 -8.29 3.16
N LEU A 74 -2.02 -8.88 2.48
CA LEU A 74 -1.17 -8.16 1.53
C LEU A 74 -1.92 -7.74 0.27
N GLU A 75 -2.74 -8.62 -0.28
CA GLU A 75 -3.38 -8.45 -1.58
C GLU A 75 -4.81 -7.91 -1.47
N GLY A 76 -5.54 -8.29 -0.42
CA GLY A 76 -6.92 -7.90 -0.17
C GLY A 76 -7.95 -8.63 -1.05
N PRO A 77 -9.26 -8.36 -0.84
CA PRO A 77 -10.36 -9.11 -1.46
C PRO A 77 -10.46 -9.03 -2.99
N SER A 78 -9.86 -8.01 -3.60
CA SER A 78 -9.87 -7.84 -5.05
C SER A 78 -8.90 -8.77 -5.78
N SER A 79 -8.05 -9.48 -5.05
CA SER A 79 -7.08 -10.40 -5.65
C SER A 79 -7.72 -11.75 -6.04
N PRO A 80 -7.35 -12.34 -7.19
CA PRO A 80 -7.78 -13.69 -7.55
C PRO A 80 -7.22 -14.78 -6.61
N ARG A 81 -6.19 -14.48 -5.79
CA ARG A 81 -5.63 -15.42 -4.80
C ARG A 81 -6.23 -15.23 -3.41
N TYR A 82 -7.13 -14.28 -3.23
CA TYR A 82 -7.82 -14.07 -1.96
C TYR A 82 -8.71 -15.28 -1.65
N ASP A 83 -8.57 -15.82 -0.44
CA ASP A 83 -9.40 -16.92 0.02
C ASP A 83 -10.04 -16.56 1.38
N PRO A 84 -11.36 -16.26 1.43
CA PRO A 84 -12.04 -15.82 2.64
C PRO A 84 -12.09 -16.88 3.75
N GLN A 85 -11.72 -18.13 3.47
CA GLN A 85 -11.63 -19.17 4.51
C GLN A 85 -10.46 -18.90 5.45
N TYR A 86 -9.41 -18.21 5.01
CA TYR A 86 -8.13 -18.09 5.70
C TYR A 86 -7.94 -16.71 6.35
N GLY A 87 -8.81 -16.33 7.30
CA GLY A 87 -8.63 -15.14 8.13
C GLY A 87 -9.89 -14.28 8.27
N ALA A 88 -9.76 -13.16 8.99
CA ALA A 88 -10.86 -12.20 9.12
C ALA A 88 -11.10 -11.51 7.78
N GLN A 89 -12.34 -11.58 7.29
CA GLN A 89 -12.76 -10.90 6.07
C GLN A 89 -12.65 -9.40 6.28
N THR A 90 -11.71 -8.74 5.59
CA THR A 90 -11.67 -7.29 5.54
C THR A 90 -12.37 -6.85 4.25
N ALA A 91 -13.30 -5.89 4.33
CA ALA A 91 -13.82 -5.23 3.13
C ALA A 91 -12.83 -4.20 2.56
N THR A 92 -11.65 -4.06 3.17
CA THR A 92 -10.68 -3.01 2.88
C THR A 92 -9.63 -3.50 1.87
N PRO A 93 -9.03 -2.58 1.10
CA PRO A 93 -7.88 -2.90 0.27
C PRO A 93 -6.74 -3.59 1.05
N GLY A 94 -5.97 -4.44 0.37
CA GLY A 94 -4.78 -5.07 0.94
C GLY A 94 -3.62 -4.09 1.13
N ALA A 95 -2.62 -4.50 1.92
CA ALA A 95 -1.46 -3.68 2.25
C ALA A 95 -0.73 -3.10 1.02
N ILE A 96 -0.61 -3.89 -0.07
CA ILE A 96 0.06 -3.46 -1.29
C ILE A 96 -0.74 -2.35 -1.99
N SER A 97 -2.06 -2.52 -2.11
CA SER A 97 -2.92 -1.51 -2.73
C SER A 97 -2.93 -0.23 -1.89
N GLN A 98 -3.03 -0.37 -0.57
CA GLN A 98 -2.97 0.73 0.38
C GLN A 98 -1.64 1.51 0.28
N ALA A 99 -0.52 0.80 0.21
CA ALA A 99 0.80 1.41 0.06
C ALA A 99 0.96 2.12 -1.29
N LYS A 100 0.46 1.53 -2.38
CA LYS A 100 0.45 2.19 -3.70
C LYS A 100 -0.37 3.47 -3.67
N GLU A 101 -1.56 3.44 -3.07
CA GLU A 101 -2.38 4.64 -2.92
C GLU A 101 -1.65 5.72 -2.11
N LEU A 102 -1.06 5.36 -0.96
CA LEU A 102 -0.25 6.28 -0.15
C LEU A 102 0.85 6.93 -1.01
N VAL A 103 1.62 6.13 -1.76
CA VAL A 103 2.70 6.65 -2.61
C VAL A 103 2.20 7.57 -3.71
N GLU A 104 1.08 7.24 -4.37
CA GLU A 104 0.48 8.11 -5.38
C GLU A 104 -0.01 9.44 -4.77
N ARG A 105 -0.58 9.43 -3.57
CA ARG A 105 -0.97 10.66 -2.86
C ARG A 105 0.25 11.46 -2.43
N LEU A 106 1.32 10.81 -1.98
CA LEU A 106 2.58 11.47 -1.63
C LEU A 106 3.19 12.21 -2.82
N LYS A 107 3.17 11.61 -4.02
CA LYS A 107 3.64 12.25 -5.27
C LYS A 107 2.89 13.54 -5.62
N GLN A 108 1.66 13.69 -5.14
CA GLN A 108 0.81 14.87 -5.35
C GLN A 108 0.90 15.88 -4.20
N SER A 109 1.72 15.60 -3.18
CA SER A 109 1.90 16.44 -2.00
C SER A 109 3.20 17.25 -2.05
N GLU A 110 3.33 18.22 -1.15
CA GLU A 110 4.57 18.99 -0.98
C GLU A 110 5.75 18.13 -0.46
N PHE A 111 5.49 16.92 0.04
CA PHE A 111 6.51 16.01 0.60
C PHE A 111 7.07 15.01 -0.42
N ALA A 112 6.69 15.12 -1.69
CA ALA A 112 7.01 14.13 -2.72
C ALA A 112 8.52 13.83 -2.81
N SER A 113 9.36 14.86 -2.84
CA SER A 113 10.82 14.71 -2.96
C SER A 113 11.44 14.00 -1.76
N ASP A 114 10.96 14.33 -0.56
CA ASP A 114 11.55 13.84 0.69
C ASP A 114 11.20 12.37 0.94
N LEU A 115 10.02 11.94 0.49
CA LEU A 115 9.46 10.62 0.75
C LEU A 115 9.53 9.67 -0.46
N GLU A 116 10.08 10.10 -1.59
CA GLU A 116 10.14 9.30 -2.83
C GLU A 116 10.82 7.95 -2.60
N ALA A 117 12.02 7.95 -2.01
CA ALA A 117 12.79 6.74 -1.77
C ALA A 117 12.07 5.78 -0.82
N ALA A 118 11.59 6.27 0.33
CA ALA A 118 10.85 5.47 1.30
C ALA A 118 9.56 4.88 0.71
N GLY A 119 8.82 5.68 -0.08
CA GLY A 119 7.61 5.24 -0.77
C GLY A 119 7.90 4.11 -1.78
N ASN A 120 8.94 4.27 -2.59
CA ASN A 120 9.36 3.24 -3.54
C ASN A 120 9.80 1.95 -2.83
N HIS A 121 10.63 2.06 -1.80
CA HIS A 121 11.09 0.92 -1.00
C HIS A 121 9.94 0.16 -0.36
N LEU A 122 8.97 0.86 0.23
CA LEU A 122 7.77 0.27 0.81
C LEU A 122 7.05 -0.62 -0.21
N VAL A 123 6.73 -0.09 -1.39
CA VAL A 123 5.98 -0.85 -2.42
C VAL A 123 6.80 -2.02 -2.96
N VAL A 124 8.09 -1.82 -3.19
CA VAL A 124 9.00 -2.88 -3.68
C VAL A 124 9.09 -4.01 -2.65
N PHE A 125 9.38 -3.71 -1.39
CA PHE A 125 9.54 -4.73 -0.36
C PHE A 125 8.24 -5.48 -0.08
N LEU A 126 7.07 -4.82 -0.11
CA LEU A 126 5.79 -5.53 0.00
C LEU A 126 5.54 -6.46 -1.18
N SER A 127 5.89 -6.05 -2.40
CA SER A 127 5.72 -6.89 -3.59
C SER A 127 6.64 -8.11 -3.55
N VAL A 128 7.90 -7.94 -3.14
CA VAL A 128 8.83 -9.08 -2.99
C VAL A 128 8.40 -9.99 -1.84
N ALA A 129 7.91 -9.44 -0.72
CA ALA A 129 7.36 -10.22 0.37
C ALA A 129 6.21 -11.11 -0.08
N ASP A 130 5.27 -10.57 -0.86
CA ASP A 130 4.14 -11.29 -1.45
C ASP A 130 4.62 -12.48 -2.28
N GLU A 131 5.54 -12.27 -3.22
CA GLU A 131 6.10 -13.33 -4.06
C GLU A 131 6.71 -14.48 -3.24
N LYS A 132 7.46 -14.15 -2.18
CA LYS A 132 8.05 -15.16 -1.30
C LYS A 132 7.00 -15.92 -0.50
N ILE A 133 5.98 -15.23 0.00
CA ILE A 133 4.91 -15.88 0.76
C ILE A 133 4.04 -16.75 -0.16
N VAL A 134 3.76 -16.34 -1.40
CA VAL A 134 3.07 -17.17 -2.41
C VAL A 134 3.86 -18.44 -2.69
N SER A 135 5.17 -18.32 -2.91
CA SER A 135 6.07 -19.46 -3.11
C SER A 135 6.06 -20.40 -1.90
N GLY A 136 6.09 -19.82 -0.69
CA GLY A 136 5.98 -20.55 0.56
C GLY A 136 4.66 -21.30 0.70
N ARG A 137 3.51 -20.66 0.45
CA ARG A 137 2.19 -21.28 0.52
C ARG A 137 2.11 -22.53 -0.37
N SER A 138 2.70 -22.47 -1.56
CA SER A 138 2.66 -23.56 -2.54
C SER A 138 3.60 -24.73 -2.19
N GLY A 139 4.39 -24.63 -1.12
CA GLY A 139 5.32 -25.66 -0.69
C GLY A 139 4.63 -26.91 -0.12
N ASN A 140 5.19 -28.08 -0.40
CA ASN A 140 4.64 -29.38 0.03
C ASN A 140 5.27 -29.93 1.32
N ASN A 141 6.30 -29.27 1.84
CA ASN A 141 6.96 -29.66 3.09
C ASN A 141 7.28 -28.42 3.94
N ILE A 142 7.38 -28.63 5.25
CA ILE A 142 7.50 -27.53 6.22
C ILE A 142 8.81 -26.74 6.06
N ALA A 143 9.91 -27.40 5.70
CA ALA A 143 11.21 -26.74 5.56
C ALA A 143 11.20 -25.74 4.39
N GLN A 144 10.61 -26.13 3.26
CA GLN A 144 10.46 -25.26 2.09
C GLN A 144 9.55 -24.07 2.38
N ILE A 145 8.40 -24.31 3.03
CA ILE A 145 7.47 -23.24 3.43
C ILE A 145 8.19 -22.24 4.32
N ARG A 146 8.88 -22.73 5.36
CA ARG A 146 9.64 -21.89 6.30
C ARG A 146 10.71 -21.08 5.61
N ALA A 147 11.50 -21.68 4.71
CA ALA A 147 12.57 -20.97 4.01
C ALA A 147 12.02 -19.79 3.20
N GLN A 148 10.94 -20.00 2.44
CA GLN A 148 10.32 -18.94 1.62
C GLN A 148 9.62 -17.89 2.49
N VAL A 149 8.86 -18.32 3.50
CA VAL A 149 8.17 -17.40 4.41
C VAL A 149 9.18 -16.58 5.23
N GLN A 150 10.32 -17.14 5.61
CA GLN A 150 11.40 -16.40 6.29
C GLN A 150 11.98 -15.28 5.42
N LEU A 151 12.14 -15.53 4.12
CA LEU A 151 12.52 -14.47 3.17
C LEU A 151 11.42 -13.39 3.11
N GLY A 152 10.17 -13.80 3.00
CA GLY A 152 9.01 -12.89 3.04
C GLY A 152 8.98 -12.04 4.32
N LEU A 153 9.25 -12.64 5.48
CA LEU A 153 9.36 -11.96 6.77
C LEU A 153 10.45 -10.88 6.76
N GLY A 154 11.61 -11.17 6.17
CA GLY A 154 12.68 -10.19 6.02
C GLY A 154 12.22 -8.96 5.25
N PHE A 155 11.53 -9.16 4.13
CA PHE A 155 11.00 -8.07 3.31
C PHE A 155 9.83 -7.33 3.99
N LEU A 156 8.94 -8.03 4.73
CA LEU A 156 7.90 -7.36 5.52
C LEU A 156 8.50 -6.49 6.62
N LYS A 157 9.56 -6.95 7.28
CA LYS A 157 10.29 -6.12 8.25
C LYS A 157 10.92 -4.90 7.61
N ALA A 158 11.54 -5.06 6.44
CA ALA A 158 12.12 -3.93 5.69
C ALA A 158 11.03 -2.94 5.23
N ALA A 159 9.89 -3.44 4.75
CA ALA A 159 8.74 -2.62 4.39
C ALA A 159 8.17 -1.85 5.59
N LEU A 160 8.13 -2.47 6.77
CA LEU A 160 7.67 -1.83 8.01
C LEU A 160 8.66 -0.76 8.48
N GLY A 161 9.96 -1.10 8.51
CA GLY A 161 11.05 -0.26 9.00
C GLY A 161 10.89 0.17 10.46
N CYS A 162 11.66 1.19 10.83
CA CYS A 162 11.58 1.94 12.08
C CYS A 162 11.20 3.40 11.79
N GLY A 163 10.70 4.11 12.80
CA GLY A 163 10.28 5.51 12.65
C GLY A 163 11.44 6.49 12.54
N ASP A 164 12.60 6.10 13.04
CA ASP A 164 13.87 6.85 13.03
C ASP A 164 14.79 6.46 11.86
N ASP A 165 14.37 5.53 11.00
CA ASP A 165 15.14 5.19 9.80
C ASP A 165 15.29 6.41 8.89
N PRO A 166 16.48 6.62 8.27
CA PRO A 166 16.64 7.62 7.22
C PRO A 166 15.66 7.36 6.07
N LEU A 167 15.01 8.41 5.55
CA LEU A 167 14.01 8.28 4.46
C LEU A 167 14.58 7.66 3.18
N SER A 168 15.89 7.67 3.00
CA SER A 168 16.58 7.02 1.88
C SER A 168 16.53 5.50 1.94
N ILE A 169 16.26 4.90 3.11
CA ILE A 169 16.23 3.43 3.32
C ILE A 169 15.02 2.96 4.15
N GLY A 170 14.29 3.89 4.77
CA GLY A 170 13.14 3.61 5.62
C GLY A 170 11.92 3.12 4.84
N GLY A 171 10.94 2.63 5.60
CA GLY A 171 9.67 2.10 5.08
C GLY A 171 8.45 2.83 5.63
N ALA A 172 7.37 2.08 5.86
CA ALA A 172 6.07 2.63 6.28
C ALA A 172 6.15 3.49 7.55
N ARG A 173 6.91 3.08 8.57
CA ARG A 173 7.04 3.84 9.83
C ARG A 173 7.83 5.14 9.68
N ALA A 174 8.86 5.16 8.85
CA ALA A 174 9.62 6.39 8.59
C ALA A 174 8.73 7.43 7.88
N ILE A 175 7.92 7.00 6.91
CA ILE A 175 6.91 7.84 6.25
C ILE A 175 5.90 8.37 7.27
N GLN A 176 5.32 7.48 8.08
CA GLN A 176 4.33 7.81 9.11
C GLN A 176 4.87 8.85 10.10
N GLU A 177 6.07 8.63 10.64
CA GLU A 177 6.70 9.52 11.61
C GLU A 177 7.03 10.89 11.00
N TYR A 178 7.53 10.90 9.75
CA TYR A 178 7.79 12.13 9.02
C TYR A 178 6.52 12.98 8.85
N LEU A 179 5.40 12.35 8.45
CA LEU A 179 4.12 13.02 8.24
C LEU A 179 3.52 13.52 9.55
N ARG A 180 3.61 12.74 10.63
CA ARG A 180 3.09 13.13 11.95
C ARG A 180 3.77 14.37 12.51
N LYS A 181 5.07 14.56 12.26
CA LYS A 181 5.81 15.77 12.64
C LYS A 181 5.34 17.04 11.91
N ARG A 182 4.52 16.90 10.87
CA ARG A 182 4.04 17.98 9.99
C ARG A 182 2.52 18.17 10.04
N ARG A 183 1.83 17.39 10.85
CA ARG A 183 0.40 17.53 11.13
C ARG A 183 0.18 18.62 12.18
#